data_AF-A0A9D8EYZ2-F1
#
_entry.id   AF-A0A9D8EYZ2-F1
#
_cell.length_a   1.000
_cell.length_b   1.000
_cell.length_c   1.000
_cell.angle_alpha   90.00
_cell.angle_beta   90.00
_cell.angle_gamma   90.00
#
_symmetry.space_group_name_H-M   'P 1'
#
loop_
_entity.id
_entity.type
_entity.pdbx_description
1 polymer ?
#
loop_
_entity_poly.entity_id
_entity_poly.type
_entity_poly.pdbx_seq_one_letter_code
_entity_poly.pdbx_strand_id
1 'polypeptide(L)'
;MPVAASSVANNPDPYVNEYVTMTGAVEANLSKTSFSVDQDKNKPTGKDVLVLAPTLQKAADANSYVTVIGQLIKFDEKDIAARLKDYAIDLSPADIAKFKGKPVVLATAVINTAGIDIAKKPIPPMSADDLALQKIMTKLPPAQGAVRKTLDSKDMAGAKEQATILKQAFTDIETFFKAKNNAEALKWASEGKNHAESMLVNLGLSNIEAAKTSITPLGATCASCHGKYRERMDDGTFRYKPDF
;
A
#
# COMPACT_ATOMS: atom_id res chain seq x y z
N MET A 1 -17.61 14.21 8.85
CA MET A 1 -17.93 15.06 10.01
C MET A 1 -17.45 14.40 11.30
N PRO A 2 -16.57 15.03 12.09
CA PRO A 2 -16.14 14.47 13.38
C PRO A 2 -17.29 14.42 14.39
N VAL A 3 -17.51 13.27 15.03
CA VAL A 3 -18.56 13.08 16.05
C VAL A 3 -18.07 12.15 17.17
N ALA A 4 -18.61 12.35 18.37
CA ALA A 4 -18.43 11.43 19.48
C ALA A 4 -19.43 10.25 19.35
N ALA A 5 -19.02 9.05 19.77
CA ALA A 5 -19.93 7.89 19.80
C ALA A 5 -21.16 8.17 20.68
N SER A 6 -20.98 8.89 21.80
CA SER A 6 -22.11 9.28 22.66
C SER A 6 -23.09 10.25 21.98
N SER A 7 -22.62 11.16 21.13
CA SER A 7 -23.50 12.07 20.39
C SER A 7 -24.38 11.31 19.41
N VAL A 8 -23.78 10.36 18.69
CA VAL A 8 -24.48 9.47 17.76
C VAL A 8 -25.47 8.58 18.51
N ALA A 9 -25.07 7.99 19.64
CA ALA A 9 -25.91 7.09 20.41
C ALA A 9 -27.13 7.78 21.05
N ASN A 10 -26.97 9.04 21.49
CA ASN A 10 -28.04 9.77 22.17
C ASN A 10 -28.96 10.53 21.21
N ASN A 11 -28.44 11.04 20.10
CA ASN A 11 -29.20 11.80 19.12
C ASN A 11 -28.68 11.54 17.70
N PRO A 12 -29.05 10.40 17.08
CA PRO A 12 -28.52 9.99 15.79
C PRO A 12 -29.07 10.81 14.62
N ASP A 13 -30.30 11.34 14.72
CA ASP A 13 -31.05 11.92 13.60
C ASP A 13 -30.30 13.02 12.80
N PRO A 14 -29.54 13.94 13.43
CA PRO A 14 -28.76 14.96 12.70
C PRO A 14 -27.62 14.40 11.85
N TYR A 15 -27.26 13.13 12.07
CA TYR A 15 -26.10 12.50 11.46
C TYR A 15 -26.48 11.36 10.51
N VAL A 16 -27.77 10.98 10.46
CA VAL A 16 -28.24 9.90 9.57
C VAL A 16 -28.04 10.31 8.11
N ASN A 17 -27.51 9.38 7.32
CA ASN A 17 -27.03 9.52 5.94
C ASN A 17 -25.75 10.35 5.76
N GLU A 18 -25.20 10.94 6.82
CA GLU A 18 -23.94 11.68 6.76
C GLU A 18 -22.73 10.76 6.89
N TYR A 19 -21.62 11.18 6.27
CA TYR A 19 -20.32 10.57 6.49
C TYR A 19 -19.70 11.12 7.77
N VAL A 20 -19.56 10.25 8.75
CA VAL A 20 -19.04 10.57 10.08
C VAL A 20 -17.62 10.04 10.27
N THR A 21 -16.87 10.73 11.13
CA THR A 21 -15.60 10.28 11.71
C THR A 21 -15.86 10.16 13.21
N MET A 22 -16.24 8.96 13.63
CA MET A 22 -16.67 8.66 14.99
C MET A 22 -15.50 8.11 15.80
N THR A 23 -15.25 8.66 16.98
CA THR A 23 -14.26 8.09 17.93
C THR A 23 -14.97 7.48 19.13
N GLY A 24 -14.54 6.29 19.53
CA GLY A 24 -15.01 5.62 20.75
C GLY A 24 -14.19 4.38 21.09
N ALA A 25 -14.49 3.77 22.23
CA ALA A 25 -13.87 2.55 22.73
C ALA A 25 -14.63 1.31 22.26
N VAL A 26 -13.91 0.29 21.82
CA VAL A 26 -14.48 -1.00 21.43
C VAL A 26 -15.04 -1.70 22.67
N GLU A 27 -16.37 -1.82 22.71
CA GLU A 27 -17.12 -2.47 23.79
C GLU A 27 -17.14 -3.98 23.57
N ALA A 28 -17.53 -4.42 22.37
CA ALA A 28 -17.60 -5.84 22.02
C ALA A 28 -17.31 -6.08 20.54
N ASN A 29 -16.51 -7.10 20.24
CA ASN A 29 -16.46 -7.66 18.88
C ASN A 29 -17.63 -8.65 18.73
N LEU A 30 -18.54 -8.38 17.80
CA LEU A 30 -19.79 -9.13 17.64
C LEU A 30 -19.64 -10.20 16.55
N SER A 31 -18.81 -9.94 15.54
CA SER A 31 -18.52 -10.87 14.46
C SER A 31 -17.15 -10.61 13.83
N LYS A 32 -16.86 -11.21 12.68
CA LYS A 32 -15.62 -10.95 11.92
C LYS A 32 -15.63 -9.56 11.27
N THR A 33 -16.81 -9.04 10.98
CA THR A 33 -16.97 -7.75 10.28
C THR A 33 -17.74 -6.72 11.09
N SER A 34 -18.06 -7.00 12.35
CA SER A 34 -18.83 -6.08 13.19
C SER A 34 -18.38 -6.06 14.64
N PHE A 35 -18.49 -4.87 15.22
CA PHE A 35 -18.20 -4.60 16.62
C PHE A 35 -19.05 -3.42 17.09
N SER A 36 -19.21 -3.28 18.40
CA SER A 36 -19.88 -2.14 19.01
C SER A 36 -18.90 -1.22 19.71
N VAL A 37 -19.23 0.07 19.73
CA VAL A 37 -18.38 1.13 20.24
C VAL A 37 -19.17 1.96 21.25
N ASP A 38 -18.57 2.20 22.41
CA ASP A 38 -19.07 3.15 23.42
C ASP A 38 -18.12 4.35 23.52
N GLN A 39 -18.53 5.41 24.20
CA GLN A 39 -17.72 6.62 24.34
C GLN A 39 -16.56 6.46 25.34
N ASP A 40 -16.77 5.74 26.44
CA ASP A 40 -15.81 5.62 27.54
C ASP A 40 -15.48 4.15 27.81
N LYS A 41 -14.21 3.80 27.63
CA LYS A 41 -13.66 2.47 27.86
C LYS A 41 -13.81 1.98 29.32
N ASN A 42 -13.97 2.90 30.28
CA ASN A 42 -14.06 2.56 31.70
C ASN A 42 -15.49 2.62 32.24
N LYS A 43 -16.45 3.13 31.44
CA LYS A 43 -17.83 3.37 31.87
C LYS A 43 -18.79 2.99 30.75
N PRO A 44 -19.15 1.69 30.65
CA PRO A 44 -20.19 1.26 29.73
C PRO A 44 -21.47 2.05 29.98
N THR A 45 -21.90 2.78 28.97
CA THR A 45 -23.12 3.59 29.03
C THR A 45 -24.36 2.77 28.69
N GLY A 46 -24.17 1.57 28.16
CA GLY A 46 -25.23 0.71 27.63
C GLY A 46 -25.87 1.26 26.35
N LYS A 47 -25.28 2.31 25.76
CA LYS A 47 -25.70 2.97 24.53
C LYS A 47 -24.62 2.82 23.46
N ASP A 48 -24.29 1.59 23.16
CA ASP A 48 -23.28 1.26 22.16
C ASP A 48 -23.78 1.53 20.74
N VAL A 49 -22.89 2.06 19.89
CA VAL A 49 -23.11 2.25 18.46
C VAL A 49 -22.55 1.06 17.73
N LEU A 50 -23.36 0.45 16.86
CA LEU A 50 -22.91 -0.66 16.03
C LEU A 50 -22.01 -0.15 14.90
N VAL A 51 -20.96 -0.90 14.59
CA VAL A 51 -20.10 -0.67 13.44
C VAL A 51 -20.12 -1.91 12.57
N LEU A 52 -20.46 -1.73 11.29
CA LEU A 52 -20.34 -2.74 10.26
C LEU A 52 -19.18 -2.36 9.35
N ALA A 53 -18.13 -3.17 9.34
CA ALA A 53 -16.91 -2.97 8.59
C ALA A 53 -16.68 -4.18 7.67
N PRO A 54 -17.28 -4.21 6.46
CA PRO A 54 -17.22 -5.36 5.55
C PRO A 54 -15.79 -5.80 5.19
N THR A 55 -14.86 -4.85 5.17
CA THR A 55 -13.45 -5.08 4.82
C THR A 55 -12.55 -5.28 6.05
N LEU A 56 -13.12 -5.47 7.24
CA LEU A 56 -12.34 -5.65 8.47
C LEU A 56 -11.39 -6.86 8.35
N GLN A 57 -10.09 -6.61 8.51
CA GLN A 57 -9.05 -7.62 8.30
C GLN A 57 -8.68 -8.35 9.59
N LYS A 58 -8.92 -7.71 10.73
CA LYS A 58 -8.72 -8.26 12.07
C LYS A 58 -9.73 -7.65 13.03
N ALA A 59 -10.06 -8.38 14.09
CA ALA A 59 -10.91 -7.87 15.17
C ALA A 59 -10.33 -6.57 15.74
N ALA A 60 -11.20 -5.66 16.16
CA ALA A 60 -10.78 -4.45 16.83
C ALA A 60 -10.27 -4.79 18.24
N ASP A 61 -9.19 -4.14 18.66
CA ASP A 61 -8.59 -4.42 19.97
C ASP A 61 -9.61 -4.09 21.07
N ALA A 62 -9.98 -5.09 21.87
CA ALA A 62 -10.99 -4.92 22.92
C ALA A 62 -10.57 -3.84 23.92
N ASN A 63 -11.53 -3.06 24.42
CA ASN A 63 -11.30 -1.99 25.40
C ASN A 63 -10.30 -0.91 24.93
N SER A 64 -10.12 -0.78 23.61
CA SER A 64 -9.22 0.20 22.98
C SER A 64 -10.00 1.22 22.17
N TYR A 65 -9.46 2.43 22.06
CA TYR A 65 -10.05 3.47 21.24
C TYR A 65 -9.83 3.19 19.75
N VAL A 66 -10.86 3.47 18.95
CA VAL A 66 -10.81 3.44 17.50
C VAL A 66 -11.48 4.68 16.92
N THR A 67 -11.00 5.10 15.76
CA THR A 67 -11.63 6.13 14.92
C THR A 67 -12.26 5.42 13.72
N VAL A 68 -13.57 5.42 13.66
CA VAL A 68 -14.37 4.81 12.61
C VAL A 68 -14.79 5.88 11.62
N ILE A 69 -14.51 5.67 10.34
CA ILE A 69 -14.96 6.56 9.26
C ILE A 69 -15.97 5.79 8.44
N GLY A 70 -17.15 6.37 8.21
CA GLY A 70 -18.20 5.67 7.50
C GLY A 70 -19.49 6.47 7.40
N GLN A 71 -20.48 5.89 6.73
CA GLN A 71 -21.82 6.49 6.66
C GLN A 71 -22.64 6.03 7.87
N LEU A 72 -23.26 6.97 8.59
CA LEU A 72 -24.19 6.62 9.66
C LEU A 72 -25.59 6.38 9.08
N ILE A 73 -26.22 5.27 9.44
CA ILE A 73 -27.64 5.00 9.16
C ILE A 73 -28.33 4.46 10.41
N LYS A 74 -29.65 4.25 10.33
CA LYS A 74 -30.37 3.41 11.31
C LYS A 74 -30.28 1.96 10.86
N PHE A 75 -30.05 1.04 11.80
CA PHE A 75 -29.92 -0.36 11.47
C PHE A 75 -31.25 -0.92 10.95
N ASP A 76 -31.25 -1.21 9.65
CA ASP A 76 -32.28 -1.94 8.94
C ASP A 76 -31.60 -2.86 7.93
N GLU A 77 -31.91 -4.16 7.99
CA GLU A 77 -31.24 -5.18 7.17
C GLU A 77 -31.42 -4.91 5.67
N LYS A 78 -32.56 -4.36 5.24
CA LYS A 78 -32.83 -4.05 3.82
C LYS A 78 -32.06 -2.82 3.36
N ASP A 79 -32.00 -1.77 4.18
CA ASP A 79 -31.20 -0.57 3.86
C ASP A 79 -29.70 -0.91 3.81
N ILE A 80 -29.22 -1.75 4.74
CA ILE A 80 -27.84 -2.25 4.74
C ILE A 80 -27.56 -3.05 3.46
N ALA A 81 -28.42 -4.01 3.10
CA ALA A 81 -28.24 -4.81 1.88
C ALA A 81 -28.29 -3.96 0.59
N ALA A 82 -29.05 -2.87 0.58
CA ALA A 82 -29.12 -1.95 -0.56
C ALA A 82 -27.83 -1.10 -0.71
N ARG A 83 -27.18 -0.75 0.41
CA ARG A 83 -25.98 0.10 0.43
C ARG A 83 -24.68 -0.68 0.33
N LEU A 84 -24.62 -1.84 0.97
CA LEU A 84 -23.47 -2.74 0.97
C LEU A 84 -23.79 -3.93 0.08
N LYS A 85 -23.64 -3.74 -1.23
CA LYS A 85 -23.75 -4.83 -2.20
C LYS A 85 -22.75 -5.93 -1.87
N ASP A 86 -23.20 -7.18 -1.93
CA ASP A 86 -22.41 -8.38 -1.64
C ASP A 86 -21.93 -8.54 -0.18
N TYR A 87 -22.45 -7.72 0.75
CA TYR A 87 -22.20 -7.89 2.18
C TYR A 87 -23.31 -8.72 2.84
N ALA A 88 -22.93 -9.83 3.47
CA ALA A 88 -23.80 -10.58 4.35
C ALA A 88 -23.57 -10.15 5.80
N ILE A 89 -24.62 -9.66 6.46
CA ILE A 89 -24.58 -9.32 7.89
C ILE A 89 -24.30 -10.61 8.67
N ASP A 90 -23.17 -10.65 9.37
CA ASP A 90 -22.67 -11.81 10.12
C ASP A 90 -22.92 -11.68 11.64
N LEU A 91 -24.00 -11.00 12.02
CA LEU A 91 -24.43 -10.82 13.41
C LEU A 91 -25.30 -11.97 13.91
N SER A 92 -25.28 -12.21 15.23
CA SER A 92 -26.20 -13.16 15.85
C SER A 92 -27.64 -12.62 15.83
N PRO A 93 -28.67 -13.49 15.87
CA PRO A 93 -30.07 -13.04 15.96
C PRO A 93 -30.35 -12.13 17.18
N ALA A 94 -29.64 -12.36 18.30
CA ALA A 94 -29.75 -11.54 19.49
C ALA A 94 -29.20 -10.12 19.26
N ASP A 95 -28.06 -10.00 18.56
CA ASP A 95 -27.46 -8.71 18.24
C ASP A 95 -28.30 -7.93 17.22
N ILE A 96 -28.83 -8.61 16.19
CA ILE A 96 -29.77 -8.01 15.24
C ILE A 96 -30.97 -7.41 15.98
N ALA A 97 -31.56 -8.15 16.92
CA ALA A 97 -32.66 -7.65 17.74
C ALA A 97 -32.24 -6.47 18.65
N LYS A 98 -31.04 -6.51 19.23
CA LYS A 98 -30.49 -5.45 20.09
C LYS A 98 -30.26 -4.13 19.34
N PHE A 99 -29.85 -4.20 18.08
CA PHE A 99 -29.47 -3.03 17.29
C PHE A 99 -30.54 -2.54 16.32
N LYS A 100 -31.64 -3.28 16.13
CA LYS A 100 -32.73 -2.86 15.24
C LYS A 100 -33.19 -1.42 15.49
N GLY A 101 -33.12 -0.58 14.47
CA GLY A 101 -33.48 0.85 14.52
C GLY A 101 -32.50 1.77 15.25
N LYS A 102 -31.44 1.24 15.87
CA LYS A 102 -30.36 2.02 16.50
C LYS A 102 -29.37 2.55 15.45
N PRO A 103 -28.56 3.58 15.77
CA PRO A 103 -27.49 4.02 14.89
C PRO A 103 -26.48 2.91 14.61
N VAL A 104 -26.11 2.80 13.34
CA VAL A 104 -25.04 1.94 12.85
C VAL A 104 -24.15 2.72 11.89
N VAL A 105 -22.84 2.58 12.02
CA VAL A 105 -21.87 3.14 11.07
C VAL A 105 -21.47 2.05 10.08
N LEU A 106 -21.73 2.29 8.80
CA LEU A 106 -21.19 1.52 7.69
C LEU A 106 -19.76 2.00 7.43
N ALA A 107 -18.80 1.34 8.06
CA ALA A 107 -17.41 1.75 8.08
C ALA A 107 -16.71 1.47 6.75
N THR A 108 -16.02 2.49 6.26
CA THR A 108 -15.06 2.39 5.15
C THR A 108 -13.62 2.36 5.64
N ALA A 109 -13.35 2.86 6.86
CA ALA A 109 -12.07 2.76 7.54
C ALA A 109 -12.26 2.61 9.06
N VAL A 110 -11.37 1.87 9.70
CA VAL A 110 -11.33 1.70 11.16
C VAL A 110 -9.88 1.88 11.61
N ILE A 111 -9.56 3.03 12.19
CA ILE A 111 -8.20 3.39 12.56
C ILE A 111 -8.00 3.10 14.05
N ASN A 112 -7.01 2.29 14.39
CA ASN A 112 -6.67 2.01 15.79
C ASN A 112 -5.75 3.08 16.40
N THR A 113 -5.42 2.96 17.68
CA THR A 113 -4.54 3.91 18.40
C THR A 113 -3.12 4.01 17.83
N ALA A 114 -2.66 3.02 17.05
CA ALA A 114 -1.39 3.06 16.35
C ALA A 114 -1.45 3.80 15.00
N GLY A 115 -2.61 4.36 14.64
CA GLY A 115 -2.83 5.01 13.34
C GLY A 115 -2.98 4.03 12.18
N ILE A 116 -3.18 2.74 12.46
CA ILE A 116 -3.32 1.69 11.45
C ILE A 116 -4.81 1.51 11.14
N ASP A 117 -5.17 1.60 9.86
CA ASP A 117 -6.49 1.23 9.39
C ASP A 117 -6.63 -0.29 9.32
N ILE A 118 -7.37 -0.86 10.27
CA ILE A 118 -7.58 -2.30 10.41
C ILE A 118 -8.65 -2.84 9.45
N ALA A 119 -9.36 -1.95 8.74
CA ALA A 119 -10.27 -2.30 7.65
C ALA A 119 -9.61 -2.20 6.26
N LYS A 120 -8.39 -1.66 6.17
CA LYS A 120 -7.59 -1.67 4.94
C LYS A 120 -6.90 -3.01 4.78
N LYS A 121 -6.97 -3.60 3.58
CA LYS A 121 -6.26 -4.84 3.24
C LYS A 121 -4.77 -4.69 3.59
N PRO A 122 -4.19 -5.55 4.46
CA PRO A 122 -2.79 -5.45 4.80
C PRO A 122 -1.95 -5.68 3.54
N ILE A 123 -0.94 -4.84 3.36
CA ILE A 123 0.05 -5.03 2.31
C ILE A 123 0.84 -6.28 2.68
N PRO A 124 0.95 -7.27 1.77
CA PRO A 124 1.77 -8.44 2.03
C PRO A 124 3.19 -8.03 2.46
N PRO A 125 3.77 -8.73 3.45
CA PRO A 125 5.16 -8.50 3.81
C PRO A 125 6.05 -8.70 2.57
N MET A 126 7.16 -7.98 2.51
CA MET A 126 8.14 -8.19 1.43
C MET A 126 8.60 -9.64 1.43
N SER A 127 8.49 -10.28 0.29
CA SER A 127 9.09 -11.59 0.05
C SER A 127 10.63 -11.50 0.04
N ALA A 128 11.30 -12.65 0.08
CA ALA A 128 12.75 -12.70 -0.10
C ALA A 128 13.18 -12.11 -1.46
N ASP A 129 12.36 -12.27 -2.49
CA ASP A 129 12.60 -11.73 -3.82
C ASP A 129 12.46 -10.20 -3.85
N ASP A 130 11.46 -9.65 -3.17
CA ASP A 130 11.30 -8.21 -3.00
C ASP A 130 12.54 -7.59 -2.36
N LEU A 131 13.02 -8.20 -1.27
CA LEU A 131 14.21 -7.74 -0.55
C LEU A 131 15.48 -7.82 -1.40
N ALA A 132 15.64 -8.92 -2.15
CA ALA A 132 16.78 -9.13 -3.04
C ALA A 132 16.82 -8.07 -4.15
N LEU A 133 15.70 -7.85 -4.86
CA LEU A 133 15.61 -6.84 -5.90
C LEU A 133 15.72 -5.43 -5.34
N GLN A 134 15.10 -5.12 -4.19
CA GLN A 134 15.20 -3.80 -3.55
C GLN A 134 16.66 -3.44 -3.24
N LYS A 135 17.45 -4.40 -2.74
CA LYS A 135 18.87 -4.19 -2.48
C LYS A 135 19.66 -3.82 -3.73
N ILE A 136 19.30 -4.34 -4.90
CA ILE A 136 19.94 -3.99 -6.17
C ILE A 136 19.41 -2.64 -6.68
N MET A 137 18.09 -2.44 -6.64
CA MET A 137 17.41 -1.26 -7.18
C MET A 137 17.70 0.03 -6.41
N THR A 138 18.14 -0.03 -5.16
CA THR A 138 18.58 1.18 -4.43
C THR A 138 19.88 1.76 -4.97
N LYS A 139 20.70 0.98 -5.69
CA LYS A 139 21.97 1.44 -6.28
C LYS A 139 21.78 2.09 -7.66
N LEU A 140 20.76 1.68 -8.42
CA LEU A 140 20.58 2.04 -9.83
C LEU A 140 20.21 3.51 -10.05
N PRO A 141 19.16 4.09 -9.42
CA PRO A 141 18.76 5.47 -9.68
C PRO A 141 19.84 6.51 -9.34
N PRO A 142 20.55 6.43 -8.19
CA PRO A 142 21.65 7.35 -7.91
C PRO A 142 22.75 7.27 -8.97
N ALA A 143 23.17 6.06 -9.37
CA ALA A 143 24.20 5.88 -10.39
C ALA A 143 23.76 6.37 -11.78
N GLN A 144 22.49 6.14 -12.16
CA GLN A 144 21.92 6.62 -13.42
C GLN A 144 21.85 8.16 -13.46
N GLY A 145 21.43 8.80 -12.37
CA GLY A 145 21.44 10.26 -12.27
C GLY A 145 22.85 10.84 -12.28
N ALA A 146 23.75 10.20 -11.53
CA ALA A 146 25.14 10.64 -11.40
C ALA A 146 25.92 10.48 -12.70
N VAL A 147 25.78 9.37 -13.44
CA VAL A 147 26.51 9.16 -14.70
C VAL A 147 26.19 10.26 -15.73
N ARG A 148 24.93 10.71 -15.77
CA ARG A 148 24.52 11.83 -16.63
C ARG A 148 25.23 13.11 -16.22
N LYS A 149 25.21 13.45 -14.93
CA LYS A 149 25.86 14.65 -14.38
C LYS A 149 27.38 14.64 -14.62
N THR A 150 28.05 13.51 -14.42
CA THR A 150 29.50 13.38 -14.63
C THR A 150 29.86 13.47 -16.11
N LEU A 151 29.04 12.92 -17.02
CA LEU A 151 29.23 13.08 -18.46
C LEU A 151 29.03 14.54 -18.92
N ASP A 152 28.05 15.24 -18.35
CA ASP A 152 27.79 16.66 -18.66
C ASP A 152 28.90 17.58 -18.15
N SER A 153 29.44 17.31 -16.97
CA SER A 153 30.59 18.03 -16.38
C SER A 153 31.95 17.57 -16.89
N LYS A 154 31.99 16.59 -17.81
CA LYS A 154 33.22 15.98 -18.35
C LYS A 154 34.13 15.36 -17.28
N ASP A 155 33.56 14.97 -16.15
CA ASP A 155 34.25 14.19 -15.12
C ASP A 155 34.35 12.72 -15.57
N MET A 156 35.48 12.40 -16.21
CA MET A 156 35.76 11.07 -16.74
C MET A 156 35.89 9.99 -15.66
N ALA A 157 36.46 10.34 -14.51
CA ALA A 157 36.66 9.40 -13.42
C ALA A 157 35.32 9.06 -12.77
N GLY A 158 34.52 10.08 -12.45
CA GLY A 158 33.16 9.91 -11.95
C GLY A 158 32.28 9.15 -12.94
N ALA A 159 32.33 9.47 -14.23
CA ALA A 159 31.53 8.77 -15.24
C ALA A 159 31.88 7.27 -15.32
N LYS A 160 33.16 6.90 -15.23
CA LYS A 160 33.61 5.49 -15.21
C LYS A 160 33.16 4.77 -13.95
N GLU A 161 33.24 5.42 -12.80
CA GLU A 161 32.76 4.86 -11.53
C GLU A 161 31.26 4.55 -11.60
N GLN A 162 30.45 5.52 -12.02
CA GLN A 162 28.99 5.36 -12.08
C GLN A 162 28.58 4.32 -13.14
N ALA A 163 29.22 4.30 -14.32
CA ALA A 163 28.96 3.28 -15.32
C ALA A 163 29.36 1.87 -14.85
N THR A 164 30.39 1.75 -14.00
CA THR A 164 30.77 0.47 -13.38
C THR A 164 29.71 -0.01 -12.38
N ILE A 165 29.18 0.89 -11.55
CA ILE A 165 28.09 0.58 -10.62
C ILE A 165 26.85 0.10 -11.38
N LEU A 166 26.48 0.79 -12.48
CA LEU A 166 25.37 0.39 -13.34
C LEU A 166 25.58 -1.01 -13.91
N LYS A 167 26.75 -1.28 -14.51
CA LYS A 167 27.09 -2.60 -15.07
C LYS A 167 26.96 -3.72 -14.03
N GLN A 168 27.48 -3.49 -12.82
CA GLN A 168 27.40 -4.50 -11.76
C GLN A 168 25.95 -4.71 -11.31
N ALA A 169 25.17 -3.64 -11.13
CA ALA A 169 23.77 -3.76 -10.74
C ALA A 169 22.94 -4.53 -11.78
N PHE A 170 23.16 -4.29 -13.08
CA PHE A 170 22.49 -5.08 -14.12
C PHE A 170 22.96 -6.54 -14.15
N THR A 171 24.22 -6.82 -13.83
CA THR A 171 24.71 -8.22 -13.68
C THR A 171 24.03 -8.94 -12.52
N ASP A 172 23.80 -8.25 -11.40
CA ASP A 172 23.06 -8.80 -10.26
C ASP A 172 21.59 -9.07 -10.64
N ILE A 173 20.97 -8.19 -11.45
CA ILE A 173 19.61 -8.36 -11.97
C ILE A 173 19.53 -9.54 -12.95
N GLU A 174 20.50 -9.70 -13.85
CA GLU A 174 20.58 -10.87 -14.74
C GLU A 174 20.59 -12.16 -13.91
N THR A 175 21.40 -12.20 -12.85
CA THR A 175 21.49 -13.36 -11.95
C THR A 175 20.16 -13.66 -11.27
N PHE A 176 19.48 -12.62 -10.78
CA PHE A 176 18.15 -12.75 -10.17
C PHE A 176 17.14 -13.35 -11.15
N PHE A 177 16.97 -12.76 -12.33
CA PHE A 177 15.95 -13.21 -13.29
C PHE A 177 16.29 -14.54 -13.97
N LYS A 178 17.58 -14.88 -14.10
CA LYS A 178 18.01 -16.21 -14.51
C LYS A 178 17.55 -17.27 -13.51
N ALA A 179 17.68 -17.02 -12.21
CA ALA A 179 17.20 -17.95 -11.17
C ALA A 179 15.68 -18.12 -11.16
N LYS A 180 14.94 -17.15 -11.75
CA LYS A 180 13.48 -17.18 -11.90
C LYS A 180 13.01 -17.69 -13.27
N ASN A 181 13.92 -18.13 -14.14
CA ASN A 181 13.62 -18.52 -15.52
C ASN A 181 12.83 -17.47 -16.32
N ASN A 182 13.00 -16.18 -15.99
CA ASN A 182 12.30 -15.09 -16.66
C ASN A 182 13.17 -14.54 -17.81
N ALA A 183 12.96 -15.07 -19.01
CA ALA A 183 13.76 -14.73 -20.17
C ALA A 183 13.61 -13.27 -20.64
N GLU A 184 12.43 -12.67 -20.46
CA GLU A 184 12.18 -11.29 -20.90
C GLU A 184 12.83 -10.28 -19.95
N ALA A 185 12.64 -10.45 -18.64
CA ALA A 185 13.31 -9.61 -17.65
C ALA A 185 14.84 -9.76 -17.74
N LEU A 186 15.33 -10.98 -17.99
CA LEU A 186 16.74 -11.24 -18.26
C LEU A 186 17.22 -10.47 -19.49
N LYS A 187 16.45 -10.46 -20.59
CA LYS A 187 16.79 -9.70 -21.80
C LYS A 187 16.94 -8.20 -21.50
N TRP A 188 16.00 -7.60 -20.80
CA TRP A 188 16.09 -6.18 -20.41
C TRP A 188 17.26 -5.88 -19.47
N ALA A 189 17.58 -6.83 -18.58
CA ALA A 189 18.75 -6.72 -17.72
C ALA A 189 20.05 -6.73 -18.54
N SER A 190 20.16 -7.64 -19.51
CA SER A 190 21.29 -7.71 -20.44
C SER A 190 21.40 -6.45 -21.31
N GLU A 191 20.29 -5.91 -21.80
CA GLU A 191 20.28 -4.65 -22.55
C GLU A 191 20.79 -3.48 -21.69
N GLY A 192 20.32 -3.37 -20.45
CA GLY A 192 20.80 -2.35 -19.51
C GLY A 192 22.30 -2.48 -19.21
N LYS A 193 22.79 -3.71 -19.02
CA LYS A 193 24.21 -4.00 -18.87
C LYS A 193 25.02 -3.59 -20.10
N ASN A 194 24.56 -3.93 -21.30
CA ASN A 194 25.23 -3.59 -22.55
C ASN A 194 25.35 -2.07 -22.73
N HIS A 195 24.33 -1.30 -22.33
CA HIS A 195 24.42 0.17 -22.33
C HIS A 195 25.47 0.69 -21.35
N ALA A 196 25.56 0.13 -20.14
CA ALA A 196 26.61 0.50 -19.19
C ALA A 196 28.01 0.11 -19.69
N GLU A 197 28.16 -1.04 -20.34
CA GLU A 197 29.41 -1.47 -20.98
C GLU A 197 29.81 -0.55 -22.14
N SER A 198 28.86 -0.17 -22.98
CA SER A 198 29.09 0.80 -24.07
C SER A 198 29.58 2.15 -23.52
N MET A 199 29.03 2.62 -22.41
CA MET A 199 29.55 3.83 -21.73
C MET A 199 31.01 3.65 -21.33
N LEU A 200 31.35 2.53 -20.67
CA LEU A 200 32.72 2.26 -20.22
C LEU A 200 33.72 2.20 -21.39
N VAL A 201 33.34 1.53 -22.49
CA VAL A 201 34.17 1.45 -23.70
C VAL A 201 34.42 2.85 -24.26
N ASN A 202 33.37 3.65 -24.45
CA ASN A 202 33.50 5.00 -25.00
C ASN A 202 34.28 5.95 -24.08
N LEU A 203 34.11 5.82 -22.76
CA LEU A 203 34.92 6.54 -21.76
C LEU A 203 36.40 6.10 -21.78
N GLY A 204 36.68 4.84 -22.11
CA GLY A 204 38.04 4.33 -22.35
C GLY A 204 38.69 4.98 -23.57
N LEU A 205 37.89 5.26 -24.60
CA LEU A 205 38.31 5.95 -25.84
C LEU A 205 38.27 7.49 -25.72
N SER A 206 38.01 8.03 -24.54
CA SER A 206 37.81 9.48 -24.32
C SER A 206 36.70 10.11 -25.16
N ASN A 207 35.71 9.31 -25.59
CA ASN A 207 34.59 9.76 -26.41
C ASN A 207 33.33 9.95 -25.57
N ILE A 208 33.25 11.09 -24.87
CA ILE A 208 32.13 11.44 -23.97
C ILE A 208 30.80 11.51 -24.73
N GLU A 209 30.80 12.07 -25.93
CA GLU A 209 29.57 12.25 -26.71
C GLU A 209 28.99 10.89 -27.14
N ALA A 210 29.83 9.93 -27.53
CA ALA A 210 29.38 8.57 -27.77
C ALA A 210 28.88 7.88 -26.49
N ALA A 211 29.54 8.10 -25.33
CA ALA A 211 29.06 7.56 -24.06
C ALA A 211 27.65 8.07 -23.69
N LYS A 212 27.35 9.34 -23.95
CA LYS A 212 26.02 9.93 -23.70
C LYS A 212 24.89 9.26 -24.48
N THR A 213 25.18 8.69 -25.66
CA THR A 213 24.16 8.01 -26.49
C THR A 213 23.51 6.82 -25.78
N SER A 214 24.19 6.24 -24.78
CA SER A 214 23.68 5.10 -24.01
C SER A 214 22.76 5.50 -22.85
N ILE A 215 22.66 6.78 -22.47
CA ILE A 215 21.85 7.23 -21.32
C ILE A 215 20.35 7.03 -21.57
N THR A 216 19.84 7.49 -22.71
CA THR A 216 18.40 7.42 -23.01
C THR A 216 17.92 5.99 -23.19
N PRO A 217 18.59 5.12 -23.97
CA PRO A 217 18.24 3.71 -24.07
C PRO A 217 18.30 2.98 -22.72
N LEU A 218 19.31 3.27 -21.88
CA LEU A 218 19.37 2.75 -20.52
C LEU A 218 18.13 3.14 -19.69
N GLY A 219 17.69 4.40 -19.77
CA GLY A 219 16.47 4.84 -19.10
C GLY A 219 15.21 4.12 -19.61
N ALA A 220 15.17 3.75 -20.89
CA ALA A 220 14.06 3.00 -21.46
C ALA A 220 13.99 1.57 -20.91
N THR A 221 15.12 0.88 -20.67
CA THR A 221 15.10 -0.46 -20.05
C THR A 221 14.54 -0.41 -18.62
N CYS A 222 14.83 0.65 -17.86
CA CYS A 222 14.23 0.89 -16.55
C CYS A 222 12.70 0.99 -16.64
N ALA A 223 12.18 1.72 -17.62
CA ALA A 223 10.75 1.90 -17.81
C ALA A 223 10.05 0.60 -18.24
N SER A 224 10.62 -0.14 -19.21
CA SER A 224 10.06 -1.40 -19.68
C SER A 224 10.00 -2.45 -18.56
N CYS A 225 11.10 -2.63 -17.82
CA CYS A 225 11.14 -3.59 -16.73
C CYS A 225 10.18 -3.22 -15.59
N HIS A 226 10.17 -1.95 -15.16
CA HIS A 226 9.25 -1.51 -14.11
C HIS A 226 7.78 -1.51 -14.54
N GLY A 227 7.48 -1.27 -15.82
CA GLY A 227 6.10 -1.31 -16.32
C GLY A 227 5.48 -2.71 -16.21
N LYS A 228 6.31 -3.76 -16.24
CA LYS A 228 5.85 -5.15 -16.19
C LYS A 228 6.06 -5.83 -14.84
N TYR A 229 7.25 -5.68 -14.26
CA TYR A 229 7.72 -6.45 -13.10
C TYR A 229 7.69 -5.68 -11.78
N ARG A 230 7.07 -4.50 -11.75
CA ARG A 230 6.94 -3.70 -10.53
C ARG A 230 5.49 -3.33 -10.29
N GLU A 231 4.99 -3.67 -9.11
CA GLU A 231 3.66 -3.27 -8.65
C GLU A 231 3.76 -2.19 -7.58
N ARG A 232 2.84 -1.23 -7.62
CA ARG A 232 2.72 -0.20 -6.59
C ARG A 232 1.68 -0.64 -5.57
N MET A 233 2.06 -0.67 -4.31
CA MET A 233 1.19 -0.99 -3.19
C MET A 233 0.39 0.24 -2.73
N ASP A 234 -0.67 0.00 -1.96
CA ASP A 234 -1.56 1.06 -1.46
C ASP A 234 -0.91 2.03 -0.45
N ASP A 235 0.29 1.75 0.04
CA ASP A 235 1.12 2.66 0.85
C ASP A 235 2.12 3.47 0.00
N GLY A 236 2.09 3.28 -1.33
CA GLY A 236 2.99 3.91 -2.28
C GLY A 236 4.35 3.22 -2.41
N THR A 237 4.63 2.17 -1.63
CA THR A 237 5.82 1.35 -1.81
C THR A 237 5.70 0.47 -3.04
N PHE A 238 6.82 -0.08 -3.52
CA PHE A 238 6.84 -0.95 -4.69
C PHE A 238 7.23 -2.38 -4.30
N ARG A 239 6.67 -3.36 -5.01
CA ARG A 239 7.00 -4.79 -4.89
C ARG A 239 7.35 -5.37 -6.26
N TYR A 240 8.06 -6.48 -6.25
CA TYR A 240 8.26 -7.31 -7.42
C TYR A 240 6.93 -7.97 -7.80
N LYS A 241 6.59 -7.85 -9.08
CA LYS A 241 5.44 -8.53 -9.66
C LYS A 241 5.95 -9.74 -10.45
N PRO A 242 5.76 -10.98 -9.98
CA PRO A 242 6.06 -12.16 -10.78
C PRO A 242 5.11 -12.22 -11.99
N ASP A 243 5.64 -12.58 -13.16
CA ASP A 243 4.79 -13.06 -14.25
C ASP A 243 4.34 -14.48 -13.87
N PHE A 244 3.03 -14.69 -13.77
CA PHE A 244 2.42 -16.01 -13.60
C PHE A 244 2.17 -16.66 -14.96
#